data_AF-A0A1G3VWB2-F1
#
_entry.id   AF-A0A1G3VWB2-F1
#
_cell.length_a   1.000
_cell.length_b   1.000
_cell.length_c   1.000
_cell.angle_alpha   90.00
_cell.angle_beta   90.00
_cell.angle_gamma   90.00
#
_symmetry.space_group_name_H-M   'P 1'
#
loop_
_entity.id
_entity.type
_entity.pdbx_description
1 polymer ?
#
loop_
_entity_poly.entity_id
_entity_poly.type
_entity_poly.pdbx_seq_one_letter_code
_entity_poly.pdbx_strand_id
1 'polypeptide(L)'
;MIPFGRAVCYSGYREHQGPQIKVYPTYEQVLEDLTILSKHFDYIRMYDPYEHAQTVLKVIKDHKIPLKVMVGVEPRGEINNPSCPWGGLHSDEEIKFNKVFNYQQLDKLAELCNKYEDIILAVAVGNECTSEWHANLMLPSTIAKHVRYLKTKVKKPVTFCEGAYFFLKNGEEIAKAVDFISIHSYPMWLKTPVKDSFNVTVNDYLLNTQKYPGKHIIFTEFGWTTHADSKMNADEANEINQNRYLTEVEAWSTQNKITMFVFEAFDEPWKGSANPDEPEKHWGIMDVKRKPKLYFSKK
;
A
#
# COMPACT_ATOMS: atom_id res chain seq x y z
N MET A 1 -2.66 16.72 8.65
CA MET A 1 -3.64 16.08 7.71
C MET A 1 -2.97 15.91 6.37
N ILE A 2 -3.32 14.87 5.63
CA ILE A 2 -2.82 14.66 4.26
C ILE A 2 -3.73 15.48 3.32
N PRO A 3 -3.18 16.41 2.53
CA PRO A 3 -3.98 17.13 1.55
C PRO A 3 -4.58 16.16 0.53
N PHE A 4 -5.72 16.53 -0.05
CA PHE A 4 -6.27 15.79 -1.18
C PHE A 4 -5.28 15.81 -2.36
N GLY A 5 -5.02 14.64 -2.94
CA GLY A 5 -4.25 14.50 -4.17
C GLY A 5 -4.54 13.15 -4.83
N ARG A 6 -4.32 13.09 -6.14
CA ARG A 6 -4.43 11.85 -6.92
C ARG A 6 -3.25 10.96 -6.55
N ALA A 7 -3.52 9.71 -6.19
CA ALA A 7 -2.51 8.86 -5.59
C ALA A 7 -2.53 7.44 -6.17
N VAL A 8 -1.35 6.81 -6.21
CA VAL A 8 -1.17 5.44 -6.74
C VAL A 8 -0.10 4.69 -5.95
N CYS A 9 -0.30 3.39 -5.73
CA CYS A 9 0.74 2.52 -5.19
C CYS A 9 1.77 2.21 -6.28
N TYR A 10 3.05 2.31 -5.94
CA TYR A 10 4.13 2.18 -6.90
C TYR A 10 5.22 1.24 -6.40
N SER A 11 5.43 0.20 -7.19
CA SER A 11 6.68 -0.53 -7.32
C SER A 11 6.98 -0.66 -8.82
N GLY A 12 8.26 -0.45 -9.18
CA GLY A 12 8.69 -0.40 -10.58
C GLY A 12 9.18 -1.72 -11.15
N TYR A 13 9.00 -2.85 -10.46
CA TYR A 13 9.59 -4.13 -10.87
C TYR A 13 9.08 -4.56 -12.25
N ARG A 14 10.01 -4.98 -13.11
CA ARG A 14 9.74 -5.54 -14.45
C ARG A 14 9.91 -7.06 -14.45
N GLU A 15 9.77 -7.66 -15.62
CA GLU A 15 10.11 -9.07 -15.83
C GLU A 15 11.50 -9.40 -15.27
N HIS A 16 11.59 -10.53 -14.57
CA HIS A 16 12.82 -11.01 -13.92
C HIS A 16 13.42 -10.07 -12.85
N GLN A 17 12.65 -9.09 -12.37
CA GLN A 17 12.99 -8.25 -11.24
C GLN A 17 12.08 -8.59 -10.06
N GLY A 18 12.56 -8.32 -8.84
CA GLY A 18 11.75 -8.53 -7.64
C GLY A 18 12.56 -8.38 -6.36
N PRO A 19 11.91 -7.98 -5.26
CA PRO A 19 12.58 -7.78 -3.98
C PRO A 19 13.15 -9.08 -3.41
N GLN A 20 12.51 -10.22 -3.68
CA GLN A 20 12.92 -11.54 -3.19
C GLN A 20 14.27 -11.99 -3.79
N ILE A 21 14.48 -11.70 -5.07
CA ILE A 21 15.72 -12.02 -5.81
C ILE A 21 16.73 -10.87 -5.80
N LYS A 22 16.38 -9.74 -5.15
CA LYS A 22 17.21 -8.53 -5.04
C LYS A 22 17.66 -7.97 -6.39
N VAL A 23 16.80 -8.09 -7.40
CA VAL A 23 16.99 -7.46 -8.70
C VAL A 23 16.00 -6.29 -8.77
N TYR A 24 16.53 -5.08 -8.68
CA TYR A 24 15.73 -3.85 -8.57
C TYR A 24 15.65 -3.11 -9.91
N PRO A 25 14.60 -2.28 -10.11
CA PRO A 25 14.53 -1.38 -11.25
C PRO A 25 15.73 -0.43 -11.30
N THR A 26 16.30 -0.22 -12.48
CA THR A 26 17.42 0.70 -12.65
C THR A 26 16.97 2.15 -12.49
N TYR A 27 17.94 3.05 -12.32
CA TYR A 27 17.68 4.49 -12.24
C TYR A 27 16.86 4.99 -13.45
N GLU A 28 17.20 4.54 -14.67
CA GLU A 28 16.52 4.92 -15.91
C GLU A 28 15.11 4.34 -15.99
N GLN A 29 14.91 3.09 -15.54
CA GLN A 29 13.57 2.49 -15.47
C GLN A 29 12.67 3.24 -14.49
N VAL A 30 13.22 3.64 -13.33
CA VAL A 30 12.49 4.47 -12.37
C VAL A 30 12.19 5.85 -12.94
N LEU A 31 13.12 6.48 -13.65
CA LEU A 31 12.89 7.77 -14.30
C LEU A 31 11.78 7.69 -15.36
N GLU A 32 11.76 6.63 -16.17
CA GLU A 32 10.69 6.36 -17.14
C GLU A 32 9.34 6.29 -16.42
N ASP A 33 9.23 5.45 -15.40
CA ASP A 33 8.00 5.24 -14.65
C ASP A 33 7.49 6.55 -14.01
N LEU A 34 8.36 7.28 -13.31
CA LEU A 34 7.98 8.51 -12.61
C LEU A 34 7.64 9.65 -13.58
N THR A 35 8.22 9.67 -14.77
CA THR A 35 7.86 10.62 -15.85
C THR A 35 6.45 10.35 -16.37
N ILE A 36 6.02 9.09 -16.41
CA ILE A 36 4.63 8.73 -16.77
C ILE A 36 3.70 9.14 -15.62
N LEU A 37 4.00 8.68 -14.40
CA LEU A 37 3.10 8.84 -13.24
C LEU A 37 2.88 10.30 -12.84
N SER A 38 3.93 11.13 -12.88
CA SER A 38 3.86 12.54 -12.45
C SER A 38 2.92 13.43 -13.28
N LYS A 39 2.47 12.97 -14.46
CA LYS A 39 1.46 13.67 -15.27
C LYS A 39 0.04 13.50 -14.72
N HIS A 40 -0.21 12.40 -14.01
CA HIS A 40 -1.57 11.99 -13.62
C HIS A 40 -1.75 11.86 -12.12
N PHE A 41 -0.66 11.76 -11.36
CA PHE A 41 -0.68 11.58 -9.91
C PHE A 41 0.14 12.65 -9.22
N ASP A 42 -0.27 12.97 -8.00
CA ASP A 42 0.41 13.90 -7.10
C ASP A 42 1.23 13.11 -6.08
N TYR A 43 0.77 11.91 -5.69
CA TYR A 43 1.38 11.06 -4.67
C TYR A 43 1.63 9.63 -5.15
N ILE A 44 2.75 9.05 -4.70
CA ILE A 44 3.03 7.61 -4.81
C ILE A 44 3.23 6.98 -3.43
N ARG A 45 2.87 5.71 -3.28
CA ARG A 45 3.12 4.91 -2.06
C ARG A 45 4.10 3.77 -2.35
N MET A 46 5.06 3.60 -1.45
CA MET A 46 6.05 2.52 -1.47
C MET A 46 6.07 1.76 -0.14
N TYR A 47 6.50 0.50 -0.17
CA TYR A 47 6.26 -0.47 0.91
C TYR A 47 7.45 -0.71 1.85
N ASP A 48 8.66 -0.37 1.42
CA ASP A 48 9.89 -0.54 2.21
C ASP A 48 10.91 0.60 1.97
N PRO A 49 11.87 0.82 2.89
CA PRO A 49 12.86 1.90 2.77
C PRO A 49 14.17 1.47 2.09
N TYR A 50 14.21 0.34 1.38
CA TYR A 50 15.43 -0.23 0.81
C TYR A 50 15.76 0.34 -0.57
N GLU A 51 16.56 -0.41 -1.35
CA GLU A 51 17.24 0.07 -2.56
C GLU A 51 16.29 0.70 -3.59
N HIS A 52 15.11 0.11 -3.78
CA HIS A 52 14.14 0.66 -4.74
C HIS A 52 13.61 2.02 -4.29
N ALA A 53 13.14 2.17 -3.04
CA ALA A 53 12.68 3.45 -2.52
C ALA A 53 13.77 4.52 -2.48
N GLN A 54 15.01 4.12 -2.18
CA GLN A 54 16.16 5.03 -2.21
C GLN A 54 16.45 5.53 -3.63
N THR A 55 16.34 4.67 -4.64
CA THR A 55 16.47 5.04 -6.06
C THR A 55 15.34 5.98 -6.48
N VAL A 56 14.08 5.68 -6.11
CA VAL A 56 12.92 6.53 -6.40
C VAL A 56 13.08 7.93 -5.85
N LEU A 57 13.40 8.06 -4.56
CA LEU A 57 13.58 9.36 -3.93
C LEU A 57 14.76 10.14 -4.54
N LYS A 58 15.83 9.44 -4.94
CA LYS A 58 16.96 10.04 -5.65
C LYS A 58 16.53 10.59 -7.01
N VAL A 59 15.82 9.80 -7.82
CA VAL A 59 15.31 10.22 -9.14
C VAL A 59 14.38 11.42 -9.02
N ILE A 60 13.43 11.40 -8.07
CA ILE A 60 12.53 12.53 -7.81
C ILE A 60 13.33 13.80 -7.51
N LYS A 61 14.35 13.69 -6.64
CA LYS A 61 15.20 14.82 -6.25
C LYS A 61 16.01 15.36 -7.43
N ASP A 62 16.70 14.48 -8.14
CA ASP A 62 17.63 14.86 -9.22
C ASP A 62 16.88 15.50 -10.41
N HIS A 63 15.70 14.97 -10.74
CA HIS A 63 14.89 15.43 -11.87
C HIS A 63 13.77 16.40 -11.48
N LYS A 64 13.65 16.75 -10.20
CA LYS A 64 12.62 17.66 -9.66
C LYS A 64 11.19 17.23 -10.05
N ILE A 65 10.94 15.92 -10.01
CA ILE A 65 9.63 15.35 -10.37
C ILE A 65 8.61 15.80 -9.32
N PRO A 66 7.43 16.33 -9.71
CA PRO A 66 6.47 16.92 -8.77
C PRO A 66 5.61 15.88 -8.03
N LEU A 67 6.21 14.78 -7.57
CA LEU A 67 5.55 13.73 -6.79
C LEU A 67 5.94 13.84 -5.31
N LYS A 68 4.99 13.57 -4.41
CA LYS A 68 5.29 13.27 -3.00
C LYS A 68 5.19 11.78 -2.73
N VAL A 69 5.97 11.29 -1.77
CA VAL A 69 6.09 9.85 -1.51
C VAL A 69 5.64 9.51 -0.09
N MET A 70 4.73 8.54 0.01
CA MET A 70 4.48 7.83 1.27
C MET A 70 5.35 6.56 1.31
N VAL A 71 6.16 6.38 2.35
CA VAL A 71 7.06 5.22 2.48
C VAL A 71 6.72 4.43 3.74
N GLY A 72 6.54 3.11 3.58
CA GLY A 72 6.30 2.18 4.68
C GLY A 72 7.51 1.35 5.07
N VAL A 73 7.27 0.45 6.02
CA VAL A 73 8.07 -0.75 6.28
C VAL A 73 7.15 -1.95 6.29
N GLU A 74 7.70 -3.11 5.94
CA GLU A 74 7.08 -4.41 6.11
C GLU A 74 7.69 -5.08 7.37
N PRO A 75 7.04 -4.96 8.55
CA PRO A 75 7.57 -5.55 9.77
C PRO A 75 7.50 -7.07 9.73
N ARG A 76 8.44 -7.72 10.40
CA ARG A 76 8.39 -9.16 10.63
C ARG A 76 7.50 -9.48 11.83
N GLY A 77 6.88 -10.65 11.82
CA GLY A 77 5.96 -11.09 12.87
C GLY A 77 6.62 -11.16 14.24
N GLU A 78 6.01 -10.54 15.25
CA GLU A 78 6.47 -10.59 16.64
C GLU A 78 5.66 -11.55 17.52
N ILE A 79 4.61 -12.14 16.94
CA ILE A 79 3.81 -13.20 17.54
C ILE A 79 3.49 -14.29 16.50
N ASN A 80 3.25 -15.50 16.99
CA ASN A 80 2.84 -16.61 16.14
C ASN A 80 1.39 -16.46 15.68
N ASN A 81 1.14 -16.86 14.44
CA ASN A 81 -0.17 -16.92 13.82
C ASN A 81 -0.43 -18.33 13.26
N PRO A 82 -0.72 -19.32 14.13
CA PRO A 82 -0.86 -20.73 13.73
C PRO A 82 -2.04 -20.99 12.78
N SER A 83 -2.99 -20.06 12.69
CA SER A 83 -4.18 -20.17 11.84
C SER A 83 -3.99 -19.55 10.45
N CYS A 84 -2.85 -18.92 10.17
CA CYS A 84 -2.60 -18.29 8.88
C CYS A 84 -2.23 -19.36 7.82
N PRO A 85 -2.92 -19.37 6.66
CA PRO A 85 -2.66 -20.35 5.60
C PRO A 85 -1.31 -20.16 4.90
N TRP A 86 -0.65 -19.01 5.12
CA TRP A 86 0.60 -18.62 4.46
C TRP A 86 1.84 -18.77 5.36
N GLY A 87 1.70 -19.39 6.54
CA GLY A 87 2.77 -19.53 7.53
C GLY A 87 2.50 -18.70 8.79
N GLY A 88 3.55 -18.17 9.42
CA GLY A 88 3.42 -17.33 10.62
C GLY A 88 3.76 -18.03 11.94
N LEU A 89 4.44 -19.18 11.88
CA LEU A 89 5.14 -19.73 13.04
C LEU A 89 6.60 -19.24 13.03
N HIS A 90 7.05 -18.81 14.20
CA HIS A 90 8.38 -18.30 14.48
C HIS A 90 8.92 -18.96 15.74
N SER A 91 10.22 -19.28 15.74
CA SER A 91 10.92 -19.69 16.97
C SER A 91 11.06 -18.51 17.94
N ASP A 92 11.37 -18.80 19.19
CA ASP A 92 11.66 -17.76 20.18
C ASP A 92 12.87 -16.90 19.77
N GLU A 93 13.86 -17.49 19.12
CA GLU A 93 15.02 -16.79 18.55
C GLU A 93 14.61 -15.85 17.41
N GLU A 94 13.73 -16.31 16.51
CA GLU A 94 13.20 -15.49 15.41
C GLU A 94 12.37 -14.32 15.94
N ILE A 95 11.51 -14.54 16.94
CA ILE A 95 10.73 -13.46 17.56
C ILE A 95 11.66 -12.43 18.22
N LYS A 96 12.72 -12.87 18.93
CA LYS A 96 13.72 -11.95 19.51
C LYS A 96 14.44 -11.15 18.43
N PHE A 97 14.82 -11.81 17.34
CA PHE A 97 15.45 -11.15 16.18
C PHE A 97 14.49 -10.13 15.55
N ASN A 98 13.25 -10.51 15.29
CA ASN A 98 12.24 -9.66 14.63
C ASN A 98 11.99 -8.37 15.41
N LYS A 99 11.90 -8.46 16.74
CA LYS A 99 11.78 -7.28 17.63
C LYS A 99 12.92 -6.28 17.45
N VAL A 100 14.16 -6.75 17.28
CA VAL A 100 15.30 -5.84 17.05
C VAL A 100 15.27 -5.32 15.61
N PHE A 101 15.06 -6.22 14.65
CA PHE A 101 15.06 -5.89 13.23
C PHE A 101 13.98 -4.86 12.87
N ASN A 102 12.78 -4.98 13.42
CA ASN A 102 11.69 -4.04 13.16
C ASN A 102 12.05 -2.60 13.55
N TYR A 103 12.73 -2.38 14.68
CA TYR A 103 13.22 -1.04 15.05
C TYR A 103 14.34 -0.56 14.14
N GLN A 104 15.23 -1.44 13.68
CA GLN A 104 16.24 -1.09 12.67
C GLN A 104 15.60 -0.63 11.35
N GLN A 105 14.50 -1.27 10.93
CA GLN A 105 13.74 -0.83 9.76
C GLN A 105 13.14 0.56 9.98
N LEU A 106 12.60 0.85 11.17
CA LEU A 106 12.05 2.17 11.52
C LEU A 106 13.14 3.25 11.54
N ASP A 107 14.34 2.94 12.05
CA ASP A 107 15.47 3.84 12.01
C ASP A 107 15.89 4.14 10.56
N LYS A 108 15.93 3.11 9.70
CA LYS A 108 16.22 3.28 8.28
C LYS A 108 15.17 4.15 7.56
N LEU A 109 13.90 3.93 7.86
CA LEU A 109 12.80 4.75 7.36
C LEU A 109 12.92 6.20 7.83
N ALA A 110 13.29 6.42 9.09
CA ALA A 110 13.51 7.77 9.64
C ALA A 110 14.68 8.50 8.97
N GLU A 111 15.81 7.81 8.73
CA GLU A 111 16.94 8.36 7.97
C GLU A 111 16.51 8.81 6.58
N LEU A 112 15.77 7.96 5.87
CA LEU A 112 15.29 8.25 4.53
C LEU A 112 14.29 9.41 4.53
N CYS A 113 13.37 9.41 5.49
CA CYS A 113 12.37 10.46 5.69
C CYS A 113 13.02 11.83 5.91
N ASN A 114 14.02 11.90 6.78
CA ASN A 114 14.71 13.14 7.12
C ASN A 114 15.62 13.64 5.98
N LYS A 115 16.23 12.71 5.21
CA LYS A 115 17.08 13.06 4.06
C LYS A 115 16.30 13.68 2.89
N TYR A 116 15.06 13.23 2.70
CA TYR A 116 14.17 13.66 1.61
C TYR A 116 12.91 14.34 2.16
N GLU A 117 13.06 15.13 3.23
CA GLU A 117 11.93 15.74 3.96
C GLU A 117 11.03 16.56 3.03
N ASP A 118 11.57 17.19 2.00
CA ASP A 118 10.80 17.96 1.01
C ASP A 118 9.95 17.07 0.09
N ILE A 119 10.34 15.83 -0.16
CA ILE A 119 9.64 14.88 -1.04
C ILE A 119 8.64 14.00 -0.27
N ILE A 120 8.94 13.68 0.99
CA ILE A 120 8.14 12.74 1.78
C ILE A 120 6.79 13.37 2.19
N LEU A 121 5.71 12.67 1.89
CA LEU A 121 4.34 12.98 2.26
C LEU A 121 4.04 12.53 3.69
N ALA A 122 4.29 11.25 3.96
CA ALA A 122 4.00 10.55 5.21
C ALA A 122 4.83 9.26 5.30
N VAL A 123 4.85 8.65 6.48
CA VAL A 123 5.50 7.35 6.70
C VAL A 123 4.58 6.35 7.41
N ALA A 124 4.71 5.07 7.08
CA ALA A 124 3.90 3.99 7.68
C ALA A 124 4.79 2.99 8.44
N VAL A 125 4.33 2.56 9.62
CA VAL A 125 5.07 1.60 10.47
C VAL A 125 4.77 0.13 10.17
N GLY A 126 3.90 -0.14 9.19
CA GLY A 126 3.49 -1.48 8.83
C GLY A 126 2.36 -1.50 7.81
N ASN A 127 2.19 -2.67 7.20
CA ASN A 127 1.12 -3.01 6.27
C ASN A 127 0.43 -4.30 6.74
N GLU A 128 -0.85 -4.22 7.08
CA GLU A 128 -1.76 -5.35 7.34
C GLU A 128 -1.34 -6.40 8.38
N CYS A 129 -0.25 -6.14 9.10
CA CYS A 129 0.32 -7.06 10.08
C CYS A 129 -0.50 -7.18 11.37
N THR A 130 -1.71 -6.59 11.47
CA THR A 130 -2.67 -6.91 12.54
C THR A 130 -3.82 -7.79 12.07
N SER A 131 -3.83 -8.17 10.80
CA SER A 131 -4.81 -9.06 10.21
C SER A 131 -4.47 -10.53 10.49
N GLU A 132 -5.49 -11.31 10.86
CA GLU A 132 -5.36 -12.75 11.18
C GLU A 132 -4.94 -13.59 9.97
N TRP A 133 -5.11 -13.06 8.74
CA TRP A 133 -4.66 -13.72 7.52
C TRP A 133 -3.19 -13.42 7.16
N HIS A 134 -2.52 -12.51 7.88
CA HIS A 134 -1.14 -12.11 7.60
C HIS A 134 -0.13 -12.98 8.37
N ALA A 135 0.93 -13.44 7.69
CA ALA A 135 1.94 -14.31 8.31
C ALA A 135 2.80 -13.57 9.35
N ASN A 136 3.12 -12.30 9.11
CA ASN A 136 3.90 -11.46 10.03
C ASN A 136 2.99 -10.80 11.08
N LEU A 137 2.30 -11.59 11.90
CA LEU A 137 1.32 -11.04 12.85
C LEU A 137 1.98 -10.22 13.97
N MET A 138 1.36 -9.09 14.30
CA MET A 138 1.79 -8.10 15.28
C MET A 138 0.61 -7.70 16.17
N LEU A 139 0.87 -7.51 17.47
CA LEU A 139 -0.15 -6.97 18.37
C LEU A 139 -0.43 -5.49 18.05
N PRO A 140 -1.69 -5.02 18.12
CA PRO A 140 -2.01 -3.60 17.97
C PRO A 140 -1.21 -2.66 18.90
N SER A 141 -0.92 -3.12 20.12
CA SER A 141 -0.11 -2.38 21.09
C SER A 141 1.37 -2.27 20.67
N THR A 142 1.91 -3.28 19.99
CA THR A 142 3.25 -3.21 19.38
C THR A 142 3.28 -2.20 18.25
N ILE A 143 2.28 -2.21 17.37
CA ILE A 143 2.16 -1.22 16.29
C ILE A 143 2.05 0.20 16.86
N ALA A 144 1.23 0.40 17.90
CA ALA A 144 1.13 1.69 18.57
C ALA A 144 2.46 2.15 19.19
N LYS A 145 3.29 1.23 19.70
CA LYS A 145 4.67 1.54 20.15
C LYS A 145 5.56 1.94 18.99
N HIS A 146 5.50 1.25 17.86
CA HIS A 146 6.28 1.59 16.65
C HIS A 146 5.90 2.98 16.12
N VAL A 147 4.61 3.32 16.10
CA VAL A 147 4.14 4.66 15.75
C VAL A 147 4.75 5.72 16.67
N ARG A 148 4.64 5.54 17.99
CA ARG A 148 5.21 6.48 18.96
C ARG A 148 6.72 6.61 18.82
N TYR A 149 7.42 5.49 18.62
CA TYR A 149 8.86 5.47 18.39
C TYR A 149 9.25 6.28 17.15
N LEU A 150 8.66 5.98 15.99
CA LEU A 150 8.98 6.66 14.74
C LEU A 150 8.69 8.17 14.82
N LYS A 151 7.61 8.58 15.49
CA LYS A 151 7.28 10.00 15.73
C LYS A 151 8.34 10.75 16.55
N THR A 152 9.19 10.07 17.32
CA THR A 152 10.34 10.73 17.99
C THR A 152 11.49 11.05 17.02
N LYS A 153 11.48 10.47 15.82
CA LYS A 153 12.59 10.49 14.85
C LYS A 153 12.27 11.30 13.60
N VAL A 154 11.00 11.55 13.30
CA VAL A 154 10.55 12.22 12.08
C VAL A 154 9.57 13.36 12.38
N LYS A 155 9.54 14.36 11.50
CA LYS A 155 8.56 15.46 11.55
C LYS A 155 7.30 15.18 10.70
N LYS A 156 7.36 14.18 9.82
CA LYS A 156 6.28 13.84 8.90
C LYS A 156 5.18 13.03 9.59
N PRO A 157 3.92 13.12 9.12
CA PRO A 157 2.83 12.33 9.65
C PRO A 157 3.14 10.83 9.61
N VAL A 158 2.84 10.13 10.71
CA VAL A 158 3.05 8.69 10.88
C VAL A 158 1.70 7.96 10.95
N THR A 159 1.58 6.87 10.19
CA THR A 159 0.39 6.01 10.18
C THR A 159 0.73 4.51 10.24
N PHE A 160 -0.31 3.69 10.17
CA PHE A 160 -0.29 2.24 9.97
C PHE A 160 -1.37 1.90 8.94
N CYS A 161 -1.05 1.07 7.95
CA CYS A 161 -1.91 0.73 6.82
C CYS A 161 -2.56 -0.64 7.03
N GLU A 162 -3.88 -0.75 6.95
CA GLU A 162 -4.62 -1.98 7.28
C GLU A 162 -5.93 -2.10 6.49
N GLY A 163 -6.44 -3.32 6.30
CA GLY A 163 -7.77 -3.52 5.73
C GLY A 163 -8.86 -2.83 6.57
N ALA A 164 -9.84 -2.19 5.92
CA ALA A 164 -10.87 -1.39 6.60
C ALA A 164 -11.62 -2.17 7.70
N TYR A 165 -11.93 -3.44 7.45
CA TYR A 165 -12.52 -4.35 8.44
C TYR A 165 -11.59 -4.59 9.64
N PHE A 166 -10.31 -4.87 9.40
CA PHE A 166 -9.34 -5.15 10.46
C PHE A 166 -8.97 -3.90 11.24
N PHE A 167 -8.96 -2.72 10.63
CA PHE A 167 -8.80 -1.45 11.35
C PHE A 167 -10.01 -1.18 12.28
N LEU A 168 -11.23 -1.53 11.87
CA LEU A 168 -12.39 -1.52 12.77
C LEU A 168 -12.24 -2.54 13.90
N LYS A 169 -11.78 -3.77 13.61
CA LYS A 169 -11.66 -4.84 14.60
C LYS A 169 -10.56 -4.58 15.64
N ASN A 170 -9.37 -4.20 15.17
CA ASN A 170 -8.11 -4.21 15.93
C ASN A 170 -7.51 -2.81 16.15
N GLY A 171 -8.00 -1.78 15.44
CA GLY A 171 -7.32 -0.50 15.31
C GLY A 171 -7.49 0.50 16.44
N GLU A 172 -8.24 0.20 17.52
CA GLU A 172 -8.60 1.22 18.52
C GLU A 172 -7.36 1.83 19.21
N GLU A 173 -6.40 1.00 19.62
CA GLU A 173 -5.16 1.49 20.23
C GLU A 173 -4.26 2.21 19.21
N ILE A 174 -4.24 1.73 17.97
CA ILE A 174 -3.44 2.29 16.87
C ILE A 174 -3.97 3.67 16.49
N ALA A 175 -5.29 3.84 16.40
CA ALA A 175 -5.97 5.09 16.09
C ALA A 175 -5.60 6.22 17.07
N LYS A 176 -5.33 5.88 18.34
CA LYS A 176 -4.89 6.83 19.37
C LYS A 176 -3.43 7.29 19.14
N ALA A 177 -2.59 6.47 18.51
CA ALA A 177 -1.17 6.76 18.29
C ALA A 177 -0.90 7.48 16.95
N VAL A 178 -1.57 7.07 15.88
CA VAL A 178 -1.34 7.59 14.51
C VAL A 178 -1.84 9.02 14.32
N ASP A 179 -1.19 9.73 13.39
CA ASP A 179 -1.57 11.09 13.00
C ASP A 179 -2.81 11.10 12.09
N PHE A 180 -3.00 10.04 11.32
CA PHE A 180 -4.19 9.80 10.48
C PHE A 180 -4.40 8.29 10.32
N ILE A 181 -5.62 7.89 10.01
CA ILE A 181 -5.99 6.49 9.77
C ILE A 181 -5.84 6.18 8.29
N SER A 182 -5.30 5.00 8.01
CA SER A 182 -5.00 4.53 6.67
C SER A 182 -5.64 3.17 6.47
N ILE A 183 -6.65 3.09 5.60
CA ILE A 183 -7.41 1.86 5.36
C ILE A 183 -7.25 1.33 3.95
N HIS A 184 -7.46 0.03 3.76
CA HIS A 184 -7.54 -0.61 2.45
C HIS A 184 -8.96 -1.13 2.18
N SER A 185 -9.36 -1.13 0.92
CA SER A 185 -10.62 -1.74 0.47
C SER A 185 -10.40 -2.59 -0.77
N TYR A 186 -10.74 -3.87 -0.67
CA TYR A 186 -10.65 -4.83 -1.77
C TYR A 186 -11.91 -5.71 -1.86
N PRO A 187 -13.02 -5.21 -2.44
CA PRO A 187 -14.24 -5.99 -2.64
C PRO A 187 -13.99 -7.27 -3.46
N MET A 188 -12.99 -7.25 -4.34
CA MET A 188 -12.56 -8.39 -5.17
C MET A 188 -12.13 -9.61 -4.32
N TRP A 189 -11.34 -9.39 -3.27
CA TRP A 189 -10.92 -10.44 -2.32
C TRP A 189 -12.10 -11.02 -1.54
N LEU A 190 -13.15 -10.23 -1.35
CA LEU A 190 -14.40 -10.64 -0.70
C LEU A 190 -15.39 -11.30 -1.68
N LYS A 191 -15.01 -11.50 -2.94
CA LYS A 191 -15.88 -12.00 -4.02
C LYS A 191 -17.17 -11.16 -4.17
N THR A 192 -17.09 -9.87 -3.86
CA THR A 192 -18.20 -8.95 -4.05
C THR A 192 -18.37 -8.69 -5.56
N PRO A 193 -19.60 -8.79 -6.11
CA PRO A 193 -19.84 -8.42 -7.51
C PRO A 193 -19.45 -6.97 -7.80
N VAL A 194 -18.93 -6.68 -9.00
CA VAL A 194 -18.47 -5.35 -9.43
C VAL A 194 -19.57 -4.29 -9.26
N LYS A 195 -20.82 -4.67 -9.49
CA LYS A 195 -21.99 -3.78 -9.35
C LYS A 195 -22.21 -3.27 -7.93
N ASP A 196 -21.75 -4.00 -6.92
CA ASP A 196 -21.94 -3.70 -5.50
C ASP A 196 -20.66 -3.15 -4.84
N SER A 197 -19.52 -3.27 -5.53
CA SER A 197 -18.18 -3.02 -4.99
C SER A 197 -17.89 -1.55 -4.67
N PHE A 198 -18.47 -0.62 -5.43
CA PHE A 198 -18.42 0.80 -5.10
C PHE A 198 -19.04 1.08 -3.73
N ASN A 199 -20.23 0.53 -3.47
CA ASN A 199 -20.94 0.73 -2.20
C ASN A 199 -20.18 0.13 -1.00
N VAL A 200 -19.54 -1.03 -1.19
CA VAL A 200 -18.67 -1.63 -0.16
C VAL A 200 -17.54 -0.67 0.21
N THR A 201 -16.85 -0.10 -0.79
CA THR A 201 -15.73 0.84 -0.57
C THR A 201 -16.18 2.12 0.15
N VAL A 202 -17.34 2.68 -0.22
CA VAL A 202 -17.91 3.83 0.48
C VAL A 202 -18.28 3.48 1.92
N ASN A 203 -18.88 2.31 2.15
CA ASN A 203 -19.25 1.86 3.50
C ASN A 203 -18.03 1.64 4.40
N ASP A 204 -16.92 1.11 3.87
CA ASP A 204 -15.66 0.98 4.60
C ASP A 204 -15.18 2.33 5.16
N TYR A 205 -15.29 3.40 4.37
CA TYR A 205 -14.98 4.76 4.82
C TYR A 205 -15.96 5.25 5.89
N LEU A 206 -17.26 5.10 5.66
CA LEU A 206 -18.30 5.61 6.55
C LEU A 206 -18.24 4.94 7.92
N LEU A 207 -18.07 3.62 7.98
CA LEU A 207 -17.97 2.87 9.22
C LEU A 207 -16.72 3.26 10.02
N ASN A 208 -15.57 3.40 9.36
CA ASN A 208 -14.34 3.86 10.02
C ASN A 208 -14.46 5.31 10.51
N THR A 209 -15.08 6.19 9.73
CA THR A 209 -15.32 7.60 10.12
C THR A 209 -16.26 7.67 11.33
N GLN A 210 -17.31 6.85 11.35
CA GLN A 210 -18.24 6.76 12.48
C GLN A 210 -17.56 6.26 13.75
N LYS A 211 -16.69 5.24 13.65
CA LYS A 211 -15.95 4.69 14.80
C LYS A 211 -14.89 5.66 15.35
N TYR A 212 -14.25 6.44 14.48
CA TYR A 212 -13.15 7.33 14.83
C TYR A 212 -13.46 8.80 14.51
N PRO A 213 -14.44 9.43 15.19
CA PRO A 213 -14.86 10.78 14.87
C PRO A 213 -13.71 11.78 15.00
N GLY A 214 -13.55 12.65 13.99
CA GLY A 214 -12.52 13.68 13.94
C GLY A 214 -11.13 13.20 13.52
N LYS A 215 -10.91 11.89 13.34
CA LYS A 215 -9.67 11.38 12.73
C LYS A 215 -9.74 11.53 11.21
N HIS A 216 -8.68 12.07 10.62
CA HIS A 216 -8.53 12.10 9.18
C HIS A 216 -8.28 10.66 8.67
N ILE A 217 -9.04 10.23 7.66
CA ILE A 217 -8.98 8.88 7.09
C ILE A 217 -8.67 8.99 5.60
N ILE A 218 -7.70 8.21 5.13
CA ILE A 218 -7.40 8.03 3.71
C ILE A 218 -7.40 6.55 3.34
N PHE A 219 -7.47 6.25 2.05
CA PHE A 219 -7.23 4.90 1.57
C PHE A 219 -5.81 4.77 1.06
N THR A 220 -5.01 3.88 1.63
CA THR A 220 -3.67 3.61 1.13
C THR A 220 -3.59 2.49 0.12
N GLU A 221 -4.70 1.78 -0.08
CA GLU A 221 -4.89 0.80 -1.15
C GLU A 221 -6.38 0.67 -1.47
N PHE A 222 -6.68 0.60 -2.75
CA PHE A 222 -7.92 0.06 -3.28
C PHE A 222 -7.69 -0.31 -4.74
N GLY A 223 -8.38 -1.32 -5.26
CA GLY A 223 -8.13 -1.73 -6.63
C GLY A 223 -9.12 -2.75 -7.17
N TRP A 224 -8.93 -3.08 -8.45
CA TRP A 224 -9.61 -4.18 -9.12
C TRP A 224 -8.63 -4.85 -10.08
N THR A 225 -8.41 -6.16 -9.93
CA THR A 225 -7.49 -6.91 -10.78
C THR A 225 -8.12 -7.21 -12.14
N THR A 226 -7.30 -7.25 -13.20
CA THR A 226 -7.77 -7.54 -14.57
C THR A 226 -7.69 -9.00 -14.96
N HIS A 227 -7.17 -9.85 -14.07
CA HIS A 227 -7.13 -11.29 -14.23
C HIS A 227 -7.04 -11.94 -12.85
N ALA A 228 -7.71 -13.07 -12.64
CA ALA A 228 -7.65 -13.80 -11.38
C ALA A 228 -7.92 -15.29 -11.56
N ASP A 229 -7.47 -16.08 -10.57
CA ASP A 229 -7.84 -17.47 -10.41
C ASP A 229 -9.10 -17.63 -9.52
N SER A 230 -9.42 -18.86 -9.13
CA SER A 230 -10.61 -19.20 -8.34
C SER A 230 -10.61 -18.65 -6.89
N LYS A 231 -9.49 -18.07 -6.42
CA LYS A 231 -9.44 -17.37 -5.12
C LYS A 231 -10.32 -16.13 -5.12
N MET A 232 -10.57 -15.52 -6.29
CA MET A 232 -11.46 -14.37 -6.48
C MET A 232 -12.63 -14.70 -7.43
N ASN A 233 -13.44 -13.69 -7.78
CA ASN A 233 -14.43 -13.79 -8.85
C ASN A 233 -13.76 -13.62 -10.23
N ALA A 234 -13.15 -14.70 -10.74
CA ALA A 234 -12.39 -14.68 -12.00
C ALA A 234 -13.19 -14.12 -13.20
N ASP A 235 -14.49 -14.39 -13.28
CA ASP A 235 -15.37 -13.93 -14.37
C ASP A 235 -15.49 -12.40 -14.42
N GLU A 236 -15.26 -11.72 -13.29
CA GLU A 236 -15.32 -10.26 -13.20
C GLU A 236 -13.94 -9.60 -13.15
N ALA A 237 -12.86 -10.37 -13.10
CA ALA A 237 -11.49 -9.87 -13.19
C ALA A 237 -11.15 -9.56 -14.66
N ASN A 238 -11.42 -8.33 -15.08
CA ASN A 238 -11.16 -7.86 -16.45
C ASN A 238 -11.04 -6.33 -16.51
N GLU A 239 -10.48 -5.80 -17.60
CA GLU A 239 -10.26 -4.36 -17.78
C GLU A 239 -11.55 -3.52 -17.82
N ILE A 240 -12.67 -4.08 -18.28
CA ILE A 240 -13.97 -3.37 -18.33
C ILE A 240 -14.44 -3.06 -16.90
N ASN A 241 -14.39 -4.06 -16.03
CA ASN A 241 -14.79 -3.95 -14.63
C ASN A 241 -13.78 -3.14 -13.82
N GLN A 242 -12.47 -3.28 -14.06
CA GLN A 242 -11.47 -2.41 -13.45
C GLN A 242 -11.74 -0.94 -13.80
N ASN A 243 -11.96 -0.63 -15.08
CA ASN A 243 -12.31 0.72 -15.52
C ASN A 243 -13.58 1.24 -14.84
N ARG A 244 -14.64 0.42 -14.76
CA ARG A 244 -15.89 0.82 -14.10
C ARG A 244 -15.66 1.16 -12.62
N TYR A 245 -15.09 0.23 -11.86
CA TYR A 245 -14.89 0.38 -10.42
C TYR A 245 -13.99 1.57 -10.10
N LEU A 246 -12.83 1.68 -10.77
CA LEU A 246 -11.90 2.78 -10.52
C LEU A 246 -12.48 4.15 -10.90
N THR A 247 -13.27 4.24 -11.98
CA THR A 247 -13.94 5.49 -12.37
C THR A 247 -14.98 5.93 -11.33
N GLU A 248 -15.81 5.00 -10.85
CA GLU A 248 -16.83 5.27 -9.82
C GLU A 248 -16.17 5.75 -8.51
N VAL A 249 -15.13 5.05 -8.05
CA VAL A 249 -14.41 5.39 -6.81
C VAL A 249 -13.61 6.70 -6.95
N GLU A 250 -12.94 6.95 -8.08
CA GLU A 250 -12.19 8.19 -8.32
C GLU A 250 -13.12 9.42 -8.32
N ALA A 251 -14.31 9.32 -8.92
CA ALA A 251 -15.30 10.39 -8.91
C ALA A 251 -15.74 10.72 -7.48
N TRP A 252 -16.05 9.70 -6.68
CA TRP A 252 -16.44 9.87 -5.28
C TRP A 252 -15.29 10.43 -4.43
N SER A 253 -14.07 9.91 -4.58
CA SER A 253 -12.86 10.42 -3.92
C SER A 253 -12.65 11.91 -4.21
N THR A 254 -12.79 12.32 -5.48
CA THR A 254 -12.59 13.70 -5.93
C THR A 254 -13.64 14.66 -5.39
N GLN A 255 -14.90 14.21 -5.37
CA GLN A 255 -16.03 14.98 -4.82
C GLN A 255 -15.86 15.20 -3.32
N ASN A 256 -15.44 14.16 -2.58
CA ASN A 256 -15.35 14.18 -1.12
C ASN A 256 -13.96 14.60 -0.60
N LYS A 257 -12.99 14.85 -1.49
CA LYS A 257 -11.61 15.23 -1.14
C LYS A 257 -10.92 14.20 -0.24
N ILE A 258 -11.13 12.91 -0.54
CA ILE A 258 -10.52 11.79 0.18
C ILE A 258 -9.37 11.25 -0.67
N THR A 259 -8.13 11.34 -0.19
CA THR A 259 -6.99 10.76 -0.89
C THR A 259 -7.11 9.24 -0.90
N MET A 260 -7.02 8.63 -2.08
CA MET A 260 -7.10 7.18 -2.28
C MET A 260 -5.98 6.73 -3.22
N PHE A 261 -5.14 5.80 -2.75
CA PHE A 261 -4.04 5.24 -3.55
C PHE A 261 -4.53 4.03 -4.34
N VAL A 262 -4.63 4.17 -5.66
CA VAL A 262 -4.98 3.05 -6.55
C VAL A 262 -3.90 1.99 -6.47
N PHE A 263 -4.28 0.75 -6.21
CA PHE A 263 -3.44 -0.43 -6.30
C PHE A 263 -3.72 -1.14 -7.64
N GLU A 264 -2.82 -1.05 -8.63
CA GLU A 264 -1.51 -0.35 -8.57
C GLU A 264 -1.05 0.26 -9.90
N ALA A 265 0.11 0.92 -9.90
CA ALA A 265 0.64 1.59 -11.09
C ALA A 265 0.88 0.64 -12.27
N PHE A 266 1.57 -0.48 -12.03
CA PHE A 266 2.00 -1.43 -13.06
C PHE A 266 1.73 -2.86 -12.63
N ASP A 267 1.44 -3.74 -13.59
CA ASP A 267 1.44 -5.18 -13.34
C ASP A 267 2.82 -5.67 -12.88
N GLU A 268 2.84 -6.53 -11.86
CA GLU A 268 4.05 -6.98 -11.19
C GLU A 268 4.20 -8.51 -11.24
N PRO A 269 4.94 -9.06 -12.23
CA PRO A 269 5.03 -10.51 -12.45
C PRO A 269 5.67 -11.30 -11.31
N TRP A 270 6.39 -10.64 -10.40
CA TRP A 270 7.05 -11.29 -9.27
C TRP A 270 6.10 -11.65 -8.13
N LYS A 271 4.90 -11.06 -8.07
CA LYS A 271 3.97 -11.25 -6.96
C LYS A 271 3.25 -12.59 -6.99
N GLY A 272 2.89 -13.06 -5.80
CA GLY A 272 2.16 -14.30 -5.55
C GLY A 272 2.93 -15.55 -6.01
N SER A 273 2.25 -16.49 -6.66
CA SER A 273 2.83 -17.77 -7.08
C SER A 273 3.42 -17.74 -8.49
N ALA A 274 4.01 -18.86 -8.93
CA ALA A 274 4.46 -19.06 -10.31
C ALA A 274 3.28 -19.21 -11.31
N ASN A 275 2.03 -19.29 -10.83
CA ASN A 275 0.86 -19.39 -11.69
C ASN A 275 0.66 -18.08 -12.48
N PRO A 276 0.57 -18.12 -13.83
CA PRO A 276 0.26 -16.95 -14.63
C PRO A 276 -1.08 -16.29 -14.25
N ASP A 277 -2.04 -17.07 -13.78
CA ASP A 277 -3.38 -16.61 -13.42
C ASP A 277 -3.47 -16.03 -12.00
N GLU A 278 -2.35 -15.98 -11.28
CA GLU A 278 -2.29 -15.42 -9.93
C GLU A 278 -2.76 -13.94 -9.93
N PRO A 279 -3.85 -13.60 -9.23
CA PRO A 279 -4.45 -12.27 -9.28
C PRO A 279 -3.48 -11.13 -8.91
N GLU A 280 -2.52 -11.42 -8.04
CA GLU A 280 -1.53 -10.46 -7.56
C GLU A 280 -0.65 -9.88 -8.66
N LYS A 281 -0.56 -10.52 -9.84
CA LYS A 281 0.24 -10.02 -10.95
C LYS A 281 -0.47 -8.98 -11.82
N HIS A 282 -1.79 -8.78 -11.64
CA HIS A 282 -2.66 -8.14 -12.64
C HIS A 282 -3.46 -6.92 -12.13
N TRP A 283 -3.03 -6.31 -11.04
CA TRP A 283 -3.68 -5.12 -10.45
C TRP A 283 -3.34 -3.80 -11.14
N GLY A 284 -2.32 -3.78 -12.01
CA GLY A 284 -1.82 -2.57 -12.65
C GLY A 284 -2.91 -1.87 -13.46
N ILE A 285 -2.90 -0.53 -13.41
CA ILE A 285 -3.60 0.32 -14.38
C ILE A 285 -2.84 0.42 -15.73
N MET A 286 -1.58 -0.02 -15.72
CA MET A 286 -0.72 -0.26 -16.88
C MET A 286 -0.14 -1.68 -16.78
N ASP A 287 0.21 -2.28 -17.92
CA ASP A 287 0.88 -3.58 -17.94
C ASP A 287 2.38 -3.49 -17.56
N VAL A 288 3.05 -4.63 -17.45
CA VAL A 288 4.48 -4.71 -17.13
C VAL A 288 5.38 -3.95 -18.13
N LYS A 289 4.90 -3.73 -19.36
CA LYS A 289 5.59 -2.96 -20.42
C LYS A 289 5.19 -1.49 -20.42
N ARG A 290 4.52 -1.01 -19.37
CA ARG A 290 4.04 0.38 -19.19
C ARG A 290 2.99 0.78 -20.22
N LYS A 291 2.34 -0.20 -20.88
CA LYS A 291 1.22 0.07 -21.78
C LYS A 291 -0.04 0.33 -20.95
N PRO A 292 -0.78 1.41 -21.21
CA PRO A 292 -2.06 1.68 -20.53
C PRO A 292 -3.08 0.55 -20.71
N LYS A 293 -3.72 0.14 -19.63
CA LYS A 293 -4.98 -0.62 -19.65
C LYS A 293 -6.17 0.33 -19.81
N LEU A 294 -7.37 -0.21 -20.04
CA LEU A 294 -8.58 0.52 -20.40
C LEU A 294 -8.91 1.72 -19.49
N TYR A 295 -8.67 1.60 -18.18
CA TYR A 295 -8.88 2.70 -17.24
C TYR A 295 -7.91 3.86 -17.52
N PHE A 296 -6.62 3.56 -17.67
CA PHE A 296 -5.57 4.57 -17.82
C PHE A 296 -5.48 5.11 -19.25
N SER A 297 -5.87 4.33 -20.26
CA SER A 297 -5.84 4.75 -21.67
C SER A 297 -6.79 5.90 -22.00
N LYS A 298 -7.66 6.29 -21.06
CA LYS A 298 -8.62 7.39 -21.19
C LYS A 298 -8.16 8.69 -20.51
N LYS A 299 -6.98 8.70 -19.88
CA LYS A 299 -6.42 9.83 -19.13
C LYS A 299 -5.41 10.65 -19.91
#